data_AF-A0A4P6PMC3-F1
#
_entry.id   AF-A0A4P6PMC3-F1
#
_cell.length_a   1.000
_cell.length_b   1.000
_cell.length_c   1.000
_cell.angle_alpha   90.00
_cell.angle_beta   90.00
_cell.angle_gamma   90.00
#
_symmetry.space_group_name_H-M   'P 1'
#
loop_
_entity.id
_entity.type
_entity.pdbx_description
1 polymer ?
#
loop_
_entity_poly.entity_id
_entity_poly.type
_entity_poly.pdbx_seq_one_letter_code
_entity_poly.pdbx_strand_id
1 'polypeptide(L)'
;MTKRVAFLLAGTVLVSTVLAGLTEMVVPVDWNRFPGTAQPSPEFELSSRLVANAARHSQHWAEVTYETQAGRYLIKNENKEHTIRPATSAAYGLAVALCTGTVSGEEALEITLKLIRGAASIHKANGGKWGDHWQSSLWAAQLGRAAWMLWDELDMETREQVARLVVHEAGRNFRVRYWNGKGGIPRPRKIRGIQ
;
A
#
# COMPACT_ATOMS: atom_id res chain seq x y z
N MET A 1 -44.12 18.44 42.49
CA MET A 1 -42.90 17.59 42.59
C MET A 1 -42.95 16.59 41.45
N THR A 2 -42.32 16.89 40.31
CA THR A 2 -42.37 16.01 39.13
C THR A 2 -41.02 16.11 38.44
N LYS A 3 -40.17 15.09 38.68
CA LYS A 3 -38.81 15.01 38.12
C LYS A 3 -38.89 14.66 36.64
N ARG A 4 -38.40 15.53 35.76
CA ARG A 4 -38.11 15.18 34.36
C ARG A 4 -36.77 14.47 34.32
N VAL A 5 -36.77 13.20 33.94
CA VAL A 5 -35.56 12.43 33.62
C VAL A 5 -35.22 12.75 32.16
N ALA A 6 -34.11 13.45 31.95
CA ALA A 6 -33.52 13.63 30.63
C ALA A 6 -32.67 12.40 30.31
N PHE A 7 -33.07 11.63 29.29
CA PHE A 7 -32.20 10.62 28.69
C PHE A 7 -31.18 11.33 27.79
N LEU A 8 -29.92 11.35 28.21
CA LEU A 8 -28.79 11.68 27.36
C LEU A 8 -28.55 10.50 26.39
N LEU A 9 -28.95 10.68 25.12
CA LEU A 9 -28.43 9.91 24.01
C LEU A 9 -27.04 10.47 23.66
N ALA A 10 -26.03 9.99 24.37
CA ALA A 10 -24.63 10.20 24.02
C ALA A 10 -24.03 8.84 23.67
N GLY A 11 -23.75 8.60 22.39
CA GLY A 11 -23.00 7.42 21.99
C GLY A 11 -23.01 7.18 20.49
N THR A 12 -21.81 7.18 19.90
CA THR A 12 -21.46 6.64 18.58
C THR A 12 -21.86 7.44 17.33
N VAL A 13 -21.34 8.67 17.18
CA VAL A 13 -21.08 9.27 15.86
C VAL A 13 -19.75 10.01 15.92
N LEU A 14 -18.61 9.31 15.87
CA LEU A 14 -17.30 10.01 15.80
C LEU A 14 -16.12 9.19 15.24
N VAL A 15 -16.36 8.04 14.59
CA VAL A 15 -15.30 7.31 13.86
C VAL A 15 -15.43 7.43 12.34
N SER A 16 -16.65 7.50 11.79
CA SER A 16 -16.84 7.58 10.33
C SER A 16 -16.43 8.91 9.69
N THR A 17 -16.47 10.03 10.42
CA THR A 17 -16.18 11.36 9.82
C THR A 17 -14.69 11.62 9.57
N VAL A 18 -13.80 11.02 10.35
CA VAL A 18 -12.34 11.16 10.14
C VAL A 18 -11.86 10.33 8.95
N LEU A 19 -12.54 9.22 8.66
CA LEU A 19 -12.12 8.25 7.64
C LEU A 19 -12.47 8.68 6.21
N ALA A 20 -13.63 9.31 6.01
CA ALA A 20 -13.99 9.93 4.73
C ALA A 20 -12.96 10.99 4.29
N GLY A 21 -12.37 11.70 5.24
CA GLY A 21 -11.38 12.75 4.93
C GLY A 21 -10.05 12.22 4.37
N LEU A 22 -9.62 10.99 4.71
CA LEU A 22 -8.30 10.50 4.26
C LEU A 22 -8.28 10.17 2.77
N THR A 23 -9.38 9.62 2.23
CA THR A 23 -9.49 9.37 0.79
C THR A 23 -9.67 10.67 0.00
N GLU A 24 -10.32 11.68 0.58
CA GLU A 24 -10.43 13.04 0.02
C GLU A 24 -9.09 13.78 -0.06
N MET A 25 -8.12 13.44 0.79
CA MET A 25 -6.76 13.98 0.73
C MET A 25 -5.92 13.42 -0.44
N VAL A 26 -6.36 12.32 -1.06
CA VAL A 26 -5.63 11.70 -2.17
C VAL A 26 -5.96 12.44 -3.46
N VAL A 27 -4.94 13.02 -4.09
CA VAL A 27 -5.04 13.56 -5.45
C VAL A 27 -4.67 12.43 -6.43
N PRO A 28 -5.62 11.92 -7.25
CA PRO A 28 -5.32 10.88 -8.23
C PRO A 28 -4.27 11.32 -9.25
N VAL A 29 -3.62 10.34 -9.90
CA VAL A 29 -2.66 10.63 -10.95
C VAL A 29 -3.41 11.09 -12.20
N ASP A 30 -3.21 12.34 -12.60
CA ASP A 30 -3.64 12.81 -13.92
C ASP A 30 -2.65 12.29 -14.97
N TRP A 31 -2.97 11.13 -15.55
CA TRP A 31 -2.15 10.47 -16.57
C TRP A 31 -1.96 11.30 -17.84
N ASN A 32 -2.87 12.25 -18.14
CA ASN A 32 -2.73 13.13 -19.30
C ASN A 32 -1.50 14.05 -19.20
N ARG A 33 -0.96 14.25 -17.98
CA ARG A 33 0.29 15.00 -17.77
C ARG A 33 1.53 14.25 -18.22
N PHE A 34 1.41 12.96 -18.54
CA PHE A 34 2.51 12.08 -18.91
C PHE A 34 2.28 11.49 -20.32
N PRO A 35 2.39 12.30 -21.39
CA PRO A 35 2.03 11.88 -22.75
C PRO A 35 3.00 10.86 -23.39
N GLY A 36 3.91 10.24 -22.63
CA GLY A 36 4.79 9.17 -23.11
C GLY A 36 5.66 9.59 -24.30
N THR A 37 6.57 10.55 -24.11
CA THR A 37 7.41 11.09 -25.20
C THR A 37 8.69 10.28 -25.47
N ALA A 38 8.84 9.11 -24.86
CA ALA A 38 10.03 8.28 -25.06
C ALA A 38 10.05 7.75 -26.50
N GLN A 39 11.10 8.10 -27.25
CA GLN A 39 11.28 7.58 -28.59
C GLN A 39 11.65 6.09 -28.52
N PRO A 40 11.02 5.22 -29.32
CA PRO A 40 11.42 3.82 -29.39
C PRO A 40 12.91 3.68 -29.75
N SER A 41 13.64 2.92 -28.94
CA SER A 41 15.04 2.54 -29.17
C SER A 41 15.21 1.06 -28.89
N PRO A 42 16.30 0.41 -29.38
CA PRO A 42 16.58 -0.98 -29.03
C PRO A 42 16.62 -1.25 -27.53
N GLU A 43 17.14 -0.30 -26.74
CA GLU A 43 17.21 -0.37 -25.28
C GLU A 43 15.82 -0.21 -24.63
N PHE A 44 14.98 0.67 -25.18
CA PHE A 44 13.58 0.81 -24.75
C PHE A 44 12.81 -0.49 -24.98
N GLU A 45 12.91 -1.08 -26.17
CA GLU A 45 12.27 -2.35 -26.52
C GLU A 45 12.79 -3.53 -25.68
N LEU A 46 14.10 -3.58 -25.43
CA LEU A 46 14.68 -4.57 -24.54
C LEU A 46 14.16 -4.40 -23.10
N SER A 47 14.16 -3.19 -22.57
CA SER A 47 13.67 -2.89 -21.22
C SER A 47 12.19 -3.23 -21.07
N SER A 48 11.37 -2.88 -22.07
CA SER A 48 9.95 -3.22 -22.14
C SER A 48 9.73 -4.74 -22.08
N ARG A 49 10.47 -5.51 -22.89
CA ARG A 49 10.38 -6.98 -22.86
C ARG A 49 10.82 -7.59 -21.53
N LEU A 50 11.86 -7.05 -20.89
CA LEU A 50 12.31 -7.52 -19.57
C LEU A 50 11.27 -7.25 -18.49
N VAL A 51 10.68 -6.05 -18.47
CA VAL A 51 9.61 -5.70 -17.54
C VAL A 51 8.35 -6.53 -17.80
N ALA A 52 7.95 -6.72 -19.06
CA ALA A 52 6.82 -7.57 -19.43
C ALA A 52 7.03 -9.03 -18.99
N ASN A 53 8.25 -9.56 -19.14
CA ASN A 53 8.59 -10.90 -18.68
C ASN A 53 8.53 -11.02 -17.14
N ALA A 54 9.11 -10.04 -16.43
CA ALA A 54 9.06 -10.00 -14.97
C ALA A 54 7.62 -9.89 -14.44
N ALA A 55 6.78 -9.07 -15.10
CA ALA A 55 5.37 -8.92 -14.78
C ALA A 55 4.61 -10.23 -14.99
N ARG A 56 4.84 -10.93 -16.11
CA ARG A 56 4.23 -12.24 -16.38
C ARG A 56 4.56 -13.26 -15.29
N HIS A 57 5.84 -13.36 -14.90
CA HIS A 57 6.24 -14.27 -13.82
C HIS A 57 5.68 -13.85 -12.46
N SER A 58 5.53 -12.54 -12.21
CA SER A 58 4.91 -12.03 -10.99
C SER A 58 3.42 -12.34 -10.92
N GLN A 59 2.70 -12.24 -12.05
CA GLN A 59 1.29 -12.64 -12.16
C GLN A 59 1.15 -14.13 -11.85
N HIS A 60 1.87 -14.97 -12.60
CA HIS A 60 1.83 -16.41 -12.40
C HIS A 60 2.18 -16.81 -10.97
N TRP A 61 3.23 -16.20 -10.39
CA TRP A 61 3.61 -16.41 -8.99
C TRP A 61 2.47 -16.08 -8.03
N ALA A 62 1.79 -14.94 -8.19
CA ALA A 62 0.70 -14.54 -7.31
C ALA A 62 -0.47 -15.54 -7.36
N GLU A 63 -0.84 -15.99 -8.56
CA GLU A 63 -1.93 -16.95 -8.78
C GLU A 63 -1.67 -18.31 -8.15
N VAL A 64 -0.45 -18.85 -8.28
CA VAL A 64 -0.12 -20.16 -7.70
C VAL A 64 0.17 -20.09 -6.20
N THR A 65 0.49 -18.90 -5.68
CA THR A 65 0.84 -18.69 -4.27
C THR A 65 -0.38 -18.45 -3.39
N TYR A 66 -1.39 -17.76 -3.91
CA TYR A 66 -2.50 -17.26 -3.12
C TYR A 66 -3.86 -17.76 -3.60
N GLU A 67 -4.65 -18.27 -2.66
CA GLU A 67 -6.08 -18.48 -2.86
C GLU A 67 -6.80 -17.13 -2.98
N THR A 68 -7.87 -17.10 -3.78
CA THR A 68 -8.74 -15.92 -3.92
C THR A 68 -10.03 -16.13 -3.12
N GLN A 69 -10.41 -15.15 -2.32
CA GLN A 69 -11.70 -15.13 -1.64
C GLN A 69 -12.20 -13.68 -1.56
N ALA A 70 -13.48 -13.47 -1.88
CA ALA A 70 -14.12 -12.15 -1.83
C ALA A 70 -13.32 -11.05 -2.58
N GLY A 71 -12.85 -11.35 -3.81
CA GLY A 71 -12.17 -10.37 -4.66
C GLY A 71 -10.74 -9.99 -4.24
N ARG A 72 -10.13 -10.69 -3.28
CA ARG A 72 -8.76 -10.47 -2.80
C ARG A 72 -7.96 -11.75 -2.67
N TYR A 73 -6.63 -11.62 -2.70
CA TYR A 73 -5.73 -12.72 -2.34
C TYR A 73 -5.66 -12.93 -0.83
N LEU A 74 -5.72 -14.19 -0.40
CA LEU A 74 -5.59 -14.59 1.00
C LEU A 74 -4.11 -14.63 1.42
N ILE A 75 -3.57 -13.46 1.75
CA ILE A 75 -2.23 -13.34 2.32
C ILE A 75 -2.30 -13.68 3.81
N LYS A 76 -1.38 -14.54 4.28
CA LYS A 76 -1.33 -14.93 5.71
C LYS A 76 -1.22 -13.69 6.59
N ASN A 77 -2.12 -13.58 7.57
CA ASN A 77 -2.17 -12.45 8.48
C ASN A 77 -1.06 -12.55 9.56
N GLU A 78 0.18 -12.28 9.16
CA GLU A 78 1.39 -12.41 9.96
C GLU A 78 2.33 -11.22 9.70
N ASN A 79 3.10 -10.79 10.72
CA ASN A 79 4.11 -9.74 10.57
C ASN A 79 5.48 -10.32 10.21
N LYS A 80 5.58 -10.97 9.05
CA LYS A 80 6.81 -11.63 8.56
C LYS A 80 7.21 -11.08 7.20
N GLU A 81 8.50 -10.80 7.01
CA GLU A 81 9.03 -10.24 5.77
C GLU A 81 8.63 -11.05 4.53
N HIS A 82 8.87 -12.37 4.54
CA HIS A 82 8.60 -13.24 3.40
C HIS A 82 7.10 -13.41 3.09
N THR A 83 6.22 -12.93 3.96
CA THR A 83 4.78 -12.92 3.74
C THR A 83 4.33 -11.63 3.07
N ILE A 84 4.90 -10.49 3.48
CA ILE A 84 4.42 -9.16 3.08
C ILE A 84 5.23 -8.59 1.92
N ARG A 85 6.56 -8.65 2.00
CA ARG A 85 7.47 -8.05 1.01
C ARG A 85 7.19 -8.54 -0.42
N PRO A 86 6.99 -9.86 -0.68
CA PRO A 86 6.71 -10.32 -2.04
C PRO A 86 5.43 -9.72 -2.61
N ALA A 87 4.34 -9.71 -1.84
CA ALA A 87 3.06 -9.19 -2.28
C ALA A 87 3.09 -7.68 -2.58
N THR A 88 3.67 -6.88 -1.68
CA THR A 88 3.75 -5.41 -1.90
C THR A 88 4.70 -5.06 -3.05
N SER A 89 5.79 -5.81 -3.22
CA SER A 89 6.73 -5.60 -4.33
C SER A 89 6.12 -6.00 -5.67
N ALA A 90 5.41 -7.13 -5.72
CA ALA A 90 4.72 -7.58 -6.93
C ALA A 90 3.60 -6.60 -7.32
N ALA A 91 2.77 -6.16 -6.37
CA ALA A 91 1.74 -5.16 -6.61
C ALA A 91 2.32 -3.88 -7.22
N TYR A 92 3.43 -3.39 -6.66
CA TYR A 92 4.10 -2.20 -7.19
C TYR A 92 4.65 -2.40 -8.60
N GLY A 93 5.39 -3.49 -8.85
CA GLY A 93 5.95 -3.78 -10.16
C GLY A 93 4.89 -3.96 -11.25
N LEU A 94 3.79 -4.64 -10.92
CA LEU A 94 2.67 -4.84 -11.85
C LEU A 94 1.92 -3.54 -12.12
N ALA A 95 1.66 -2.72 -11.10
CA ALA A 95 1.02 -1.42 -11.29
C ALA A 95 1.87 -0.49 -12.18
N VAL A 96 3.20 -0.49 -12.02
CA VAL A 96 4.10 0.22 -12.94
C VAL A 96 3.93 -0.31 -14.37
N ALA A 97 4.03 -1.63 -14.57
CA ALA A 97 3.95 -2.24 -15.89
C ALA A 97 2.60 -1.96 -16.60
N LEU A 98 1.50 -1.91 -15.85
CA LEU A 98 0.18 -1.54 -16.35
C LEU A 98 0.12 -0.08 -16.78
N CYS A 99 0.58 0.83 -15.91
CA CYS A 99 0.49 2.27 -16.18
C CYS A 99 1.46 2.74 -17.27
N THR A 100 2.56 2.01 -17.50
CA THR A 100 3.48 2.29 -18.61
C THR A 100 3.09 1.57 -19.90
N GLY A 101 1.99 0.82 -19.91
CA GLY A 101 1.53 0.06 -21.07
C GLY A 101 2.45 -1.10 -21.48
N THR A 102 3.39 -1.48 -20.62
CA THR A 102 4.30 -2.62 -20.86
C THR A 102 3.57 -3.96 -20.71
N VAL A 103 2.53 -3.97 -19.88
CA VAL A 103 1.51 -5.01 -19.81
C VAL A 103 0.16 -4.34 -19.90
N SER A 104 -0.80 -5.00 -20.55
CA SER A 104 -2.18 -4.55 -20.64
C SER A 104 -3.12 -5.73 -20.44
N GLY A 105 -4.35 -5.45 -20.01
CA GLY A 105 -5.41 -6.45 -19.91
C GLY A 105 -6.05 -6.50 -18.53
N GLU A 106 -7.33 -6.87 -18.54
CA GLU A 106 -8.17 -6.95 -17.33
C GLU A 106 -7.64 -7.98 -16.33
N GLU A 107 -7.08 -9.09 -16.80
CA GLU A 107 -6.49 -10.12 -15.94
C GLU A 107 -5.31 -9.58 -15.12
N ALA A 108 -4.36 -8.90 -15.77
CA ALA A 108 -3.21 -8.30 -15.09
C ALA A 108 -3.62 -7.20 -14.11
N LEU A 109 -4.64 -6.41 -14.46
CA LEU A 109 -5.23 -5.43 -13.56
C LEU A 109 -5.83 -6.12 -12.34
N GLU A 110 -6.71 -7.10 -12.52
CA GLU A 110 -7.41 -7.79 -11.43
C GLU A 110 -6.44 -8.52 -10.49
N ILE A 111 -5.39 -9.17 -11.01
CA ILE A 111 -4.32 -9.77 -10.19
C ILE A 111 -3.66 -8.69 -9.31
N THR A 112 -3.38 -7.52 -9.89
CA THR A 112 -2.75 -6.40 -9.17
C THR A 112 -3.68 -5.86 -8.08
N LEU A 113 -4.98 -5.69 -8.39
CA LEU A 113 -5.98 -5.24 -7.42
C LEU A 113 -6.15 -6.25 -6.28
N LYS A 114 -6.17 -7.55 -6.56
CA LYS A 114 -6.23 -8.61 -5.54
C LYS A 114 -5.04 -8.57 -4.58
N LEU A 115 -3.82 -8.30 -5.09
CA LEU A 115 -2.63 -8.13 -4.25
C LEU A 115 -2.75 -6.90 -3.37
N ILE A 116 -3.22 -5.77 -3.91
CA ILE A 116 -3.44 -4.53 -3.17
C ILE A 116 -4.46 -4.74 -2.05
N ARG A 117 -5.64 -5.26 -2.39
CA ARG A 117 -6.73 -5.59 -1.44
C ARG A 117 -6.26 -6.54 -0.35
N GLY A 118 -5.60 -7.63 -0.74
CA GLY A 118 -5.08 -8.64 0.17
C GLY A 118 -4.13 -8.04 1.19
N ALA A 119 -3.08 -7.36 0.72
CA ALA A 119 -2.04 -6.82 1.59
C ALA A 119 -2.53 -5.65 2.45
N ALA A 120 -3.37 -4.75 1.90
CA ALA A 120 -3.92 -3.64 2.67
C ALA A 120 -4.80 -4.14 3.81
N SER A 121 -5.66 -5.13 3.57
CA SER A 121 -6.63 -5.60 4.55
C SER A 121 -6.01 -6.25 5.79
N ILE A 122 -4.83 -6.86 5.68
CA ILE A 122 -4.13 -7.50 6.81
C ILE A 122 -3.13 -6.58 7.53
N HIS A 123 -3.11 -5.28 7.19
CA HIS A 123 -2.30 -4.29 7.90
C HIS A 123 -2.90 -3.94 9.27
N LYS A 124 -2.06 -3.60 10.25
CA LYS A 124 -2.49 -3.28 11.62
C LYS A 124 -3.49 -2.12 11.70
N ALA A 125 -3.31 -1.09 10.89
CA ALA A 125 -4.26 0.03 10.80
C ALA A 125 -5.66 -0.38 10.30
N ASN A 126 -5.77 -1.57 9.72
CA ASN A 126 -7.00 -2.17 9.20
C ASN A 126 -7.45 -3.39 10.02
N GLY A 127 -6.88 -3.61 11.20
CA GLY A 127 -7.23 -4.72 12.10
C GLY A 127 -6.42 -6.01 11.89
N GLY A 128 -5.44 -6.01 10.99
CA GLY A 128 -4.54 -7.14 10.78
C GLY A 128 -3.28 -7.10 11.64
N LYS A 129 -2.26 -7.90 11.28
CA LYS A 129 -1.06 -8.11 12.11
C LYS A 129 0.21 -7.46 11.58
N TRP A 130 0.33 -7.22 10.27
CA TRP A 130 1.56 -6.67 9.73
C TRP A 130 1.58 -5.14 9.77
N GLY A 131 2.78 -4.60 9.89
CA GLY A 131 3.00 -3.19 10.20
C GLY A 131 3.87 -3.06 11.43
N ASP A 132 4.31 -1.86 11.73
CA ASP A 132 5.22 -1.58 12.84
C ASP A 132 6.59 -2.31 12.78
N HIS A 133 6.97 -2.87 11.63
CA HIS A 133 8.26 -3.52 11.41
C HIS A 133 9.34 -2.51 10.96
N TRP A 134 10.63 -2.87 11.00
CA TRP A 134 11.72 -1.95 10.61
C TRP A 134 11.70 -1.61 9.11
N GLN A 135 11.14 -2.49 8.28
CA GLN A 135 10.92 -2.28 6.83
C GLN A 135 9.47 -2.00 6.45
N SER A 136 8.51 -2.03 7.37
CA SER A 136 7.09 -1.92 6.96
C SER A 136 6.77 -0.59 6.30
N SER A 137 7.47 0.50 6.63
CA SER A 137 7.30 1.77 5.90
C SER A 137 7.69 1.66 4.42
N LEU A 138 8.69 0.85 4.06
CA LEU A 138 9.04 0.59 2.66
C LEU A 138 7.94 -0.20 1.96
N TRP A 139 7.45 -1.28 2.58
CA TRP A 139 6.39 -2.11 2.01
C TRP A 139 5.08 -1.34 1.87
N ALA A 140 4.77 -0.48 2.85
CA ALA A 140 3.64 0.43 2.81
C ALA A 140 3.79 1.48 1.71
N ALA A 141 5.00 2.02 1.50
CA ALA A 141 5.27 2.94 0.39
C ALA A 141 5.09 2.25 -0.98
N GLN A 142 5.57 1.00 -1.14
CA GLN A 142 5.38 0.23 -2.36
C GLN A 142 3.89 -0.02 -2.64
N LEU A 143 3.16 -0.52 -1.64
CA LEU A 143 1.74 -0.82 -1.76
C LEU A 143 0.91 0.43 -1.99
N GLY A 144 1.18 1.50 -1.23
CA GLY A 144 0.55 2.80 -1.39
C GLY A 144 0.81 3.40 -2.77
N ARG A 145 2.00 3.22 -3.34
CA ARG A 145 2.30 3.69 -4.69
C ARG A 145 1.60 2.88 -5.77
N ALA A 146 1.52 1.56 -5.60
CA ALA A 146 0.73 0.68 -6.47
C ALA A 146 -0.73 1.13 -6.50
N ALA A 147 -1.32 1.32 -5.31
CA ALA A 147 -2.69 1.78 -5.14
C ALA A 147 -2.92 3.19 -5.68
N TRP A 148 -1.96 4.12 -5.52
CA TRP A 148 -2.08 5.48 -6.03
C TRP A 148 -2.08 5.53 -7.56
N MET A 149 -1.27 4.70 -8.22
CA MET A 149 -1.26 4.61 -9.69
C MET A 149 -2.57 4.04 -10.25
N LEU A 150 -3.21 3.11 -9.53
CA LEU A 150 -4.45 2.46 -9.90
C LEU A 150 -5.66 2.99 -9.12
N TRP A 151 -5.58 4.22 -8.60
CA TRP A 151 -6.52 4.71 -7.59
C TRP A 151 -7.98 4.62 -8.05
N ASP A 152 -8.22 4.99 -9.30
CA ASP A 152 -9.56 5.03 -9.90
C ASP A 152 -10.17 3.63 -10.10
N GLU A 153 -9.33 2.58 -10.14
CA GLU A 153 -9.73 1.17 -10.27
C GLU A 153 -10.03 0.49 -8.93
N LEU A 154 -9.66 1.13 -7.81
CA LEU A 154 -9.89 0.57 -6.47
C LEU A 154 -11.32 0.81 -5.99
N ASP A 155 -11.89 -0.20 -5.33
CA ASP A 155 -13.11 -0.03 -4.55
C ASP A 155 -12.87 0.88 -3.32
N MET A 156 -13.96 1.42 -2.79
CA MET A 156 -13.90 2.40 -1.70
C MET A 156 -13.29 1.85 -0.42
N GLU A 157 -13.60 0.60 -0.07
CA GLU A 157 -13.02 -0.05 1.11
C GLU A 157 -11.49 -0.11 0.98
N THR A 158 -10.98 -0.49 -0.19
CA THR A 158 -9.55 -0.62 -0.44
C THR A 158 -8.85 0.74 -0.44
N ARG A 159 -9.48 1.78 -1.02
CA ARG A 159 -8.97 3.15 -0.95
C ARG A 159 -8.79 3.61 0.50
N GLU A 160 -9.79 3.37 1.34
CA GLU A 160 -9.70 3.71 2.76
C GLU A 160 -8.63 2.90 3.50
N GLN A 161 -8.56 1.59 3.24
CA GLN A 161 -7.58 0.69 3.87
C GLN A 161 -6.15 1.11 3.54
N VAL A 162 -5.89 1.46 2.28
CA VAL A 162 -4.59 1.94 1.83
C VAL A 162 -4.28 3.30 2.46
N ALA A 163 -5.24 4.24 2.48
CA ALA A 163 -5.02 5.55 3.07
C ALA A 163 -4.65 5.44 4.56
N ARG A 164 -5.39 4.63 5.34
CA ARG A 164 -5.06 4.35 6.74
C ARG A 164 -3.68 3.74 6.91
N LEU A 165 -3.33 2.78 6.08
CA LEU A 165 -2.02 2.11 6.09
C LEU A 165 -0.88 3.10 5.83
N VAL A 166 -1.03 3.96 4.81
CA VAL A 166 0.01 4.95 4.45
C VAL A 166 0.18 5.97 5.56
N VAL A 167 -0.91 6.54 6.08
CA VAL A 167 -0.86 7.49 7.20
C VAL A 167 -0.23 6.85 8.44
N HIS A 168 -0.64 5.63 8.77
CA HIS A 168 -0.08 4.89 9.91
C HIS A 168 1.42 4.74 9.80
N GLU A 169 1.92 4.20 8.69
CA GLU A 169 3.34 3.89 8.52
C GLU A 169 4.21 5.14 8.29
N ALA A 170 3.66 6.21 7.70
CA ALA A 170 4.33 7.50 7.53
C ALA A 170 4.44 8.29 8.85
N GLY A 171 3.42 8.19 9.71
CA GLY A 171 3.40 8.84 11.02
C GLY A 171 4.29 8.17 12.07
N ARG A 172 4.97 7.07 11.73
CA ARG A 172 5.78 6.33 12.67
C ARG A 172 7.04 7.10 13.06
N ASN A 173 7.16 7.35 14.35
CA ASN A 173 8.35 7.92 14.93
C ASN A 173 9.38 6.83 15.24
N PHE A 174 10.37 6.67 14.36
CA PHE A 174 11.46 5.74 14.58
C PHE A 174 12.63 6.42 15.28
N ARG A 175 13.08 5.83 16.39
CA ARG A 175 14.43 6.07 16.90
C ARG A 175 15.39 5.12 16.20
N VAL A 176 15.95 5.56 15.07
CA VAL A 176 16.99 4.81 14.36
C VAL A 176 18.25 4.79 15.23
N ARG A 177 18.62 3.59 15.67
CA ARG A 177 19.83 3.36 16.47
C ARG A 177 21.01 3.19 15.51
N TYR A 178 21.79 4.25 15.31
CA TYR A 178 22.99 4.17 14.49
C TYR A 178 24.16 3.55 15.25
N TRP A 179 24.97 2.78 14.54
CA TRP A 179 26.27 2.33 15.01
C TRP A 179 27.24 3.52 15.05
N ASN A 180 27.91 3.75 16.18
CA ASN A 180 28.82 4.89 16.39
C ASN A 180 30.30 4.50 16.32
N GLY A 181 30.63 3.31 15.83
CA GLY A 181 32.02 2.87 15.65
C GLY A 181 32.78 2.50 16.92
N LYS A 182 32.15 2.50 18.12
CA LYS A 182 32.82 2.13 19.37
C LYS A 182 31.95 1.21 20.23
N GLY A 183 32.12 -0.10 20.06
CA GLY A 183 31.75 -1.09 21.09
C GLY A 183 30.32 -1.02 21.63
N GLY A 184 29.33 -0.92 20.74
CA GLY A 184 28.01 -1.52 20.93
C GLY A 184 27.16 -1.11 22.14
N ILE A 185 26.80 0.18 22.28
CA ILE A 185 25.44 0.55 22.74
C ILE A 185 24.96 1.80 21.99
N PRO A 186 23.96 1.70 21.09
CA PRO A 186 23.41 2.87 20.41
C PRO A 186 22.61 3.74 21.39
N ARG A 187 22.98 5.02 21.54
CA ARG A 187 22.14 6.02 22.23
C ARG A 187 21.15 6.64 21.24
N PRO A 188 19.91 6.95 21.65
CA PRO A 188 18.96 7.63 20.77
C PRO A 188 19.40 9.08 20.54
N ARG A 189 19.75 9.43 19.29
CA ARG A 189 19.89 10.84 18.89
C ARG A 189 18.55 11.28 18.32
N LYS A 190 17.89 12.27 18.93
CA LYS A 190 16.77 12.98 18.30
C LYS A 190 17.31 13.65 17.03
N ILE A 191 16.70 13.39 15.88
CA ILE A 191 16.91 14.20 14.69
C ILE A 191 16.35 15.59 15.03
N ARG A 192 17.23 16.60 15.16
CA ARG A 192 16.78 17.99 15.20
C ARG A 192 16.53 18.39 13.76
N GLY A 193 15.30 18.79 13.44
CA GLY A 193 14.98 19.48 12.20
C GLY A 193 13.93 18.81 11.33
N ILE A 194 12.71 18.69 11.85
CA ILE A 194 11.48 19.00 11.10
C ILE A 194 10.60 19.71 12.14
N GLN A 195 10.35 21.00 11.93
CA GLN A 195 9.53 21.84 12.81
C GLN A 195 8.06 21.44 12.71
#